data_AF-A0A2H8TG77-F1
#
_entry.id   AF-A0A2H8TG77-F1
#
_cell.length_a   1.000
_cell.length_b   1.000
_cell.length_c   1.000
_cell.angle_alpha   90.00
_cell.angle_beta   90.00
_cell.angle_gamma   90.00
#
_symmetry.space_group_name_H-M   'P 1'
#
loop_
_entity.id
_entity.type
_entity.pdbx_description
1 polymer ?
#
loop_
_entity_poly.entity_id
_entity_poly.type
_entity_poly.pdbx_seq_one_letter_code
_entity_poly.pdbx_strand_id
1 'polypeptide(L)'
;MSHTILLIQPGNKPETRTYSDYESVNDCMEGVCKIYEEHLKKLNPKSVSITYDITQLFEFVDHLADLSCLVYQKSTMTYAPYNKDWIKEKIYVLLRCQANQRQ
;
A
#
# COMPACT_ATOMS: atom_id res chain seq x y z
N MET A 1 -16.85 -2.57 -4.25
CA MET A 1 -16.19 -2.59 -2.94
C MET A 1 -16.03 -4.03 -2.49
N SER A 2 -14.77 -4.43 -2.30
CA SER A 2 -14.34 -5.76 -1.87
C SER A 2 -13.42 -5.53 -0.68
N HIS A 3 -13.79 -6.05 0.47
CA HIS A 3 -12.99 -5.95 1.68
C HIS A 3 -11.58 -6.47 1.39
N THR A 4 -10.56 -5.73 1.82
CA THR A 4 -9.17 -6.02 1.52
C THR A 4 -8.36 -5.96 2.80
N ILE A 5 -7.59 -7.01 3.07
CA ILE A 5 -6.70 -7.08 4.22
C ILE A 5 -5.27 -6.91 3.71
N LEU A 6 -4.54 -5.94 4.23
CA LEU A 6 -3.13 -5.72 3.96
C LEU A 6 -2.30 -6.43 5.04
N LEU A 7 -1.33 -7.23 4.63
CA LEU A 7 -0.33 -7.85 5.49
C LEU A 7 1.02 -7.22 5.19
N ILE A 8 1.68 -6.69 6.21
CA ILE A 8 2.97 -6.01 6.05
C ILE A 8 3.97 -6.53 7.08
N GLN A 9 5.19 -6.76 6.62
CA GLN A 9 6.33 -7.10 7.45
C GLN A 9 7.51 -6.18 7.07
N PRO A 10 7.74 -5.09 7.82
CA PRO A 10 8.81 -4.14 7.52
C PRO A 10 10.22 -4.72 7.59
N GLY A 11 10.48 -5.69 8.48
CA GLY A 11 11.81 -6.29 8.63
C GLY A 11 11.76 -7.81 8.80
N ASN A 12 12.92 -8.48 8.73
CA ASN A 12 12.97 -9.95 8.73
C ASN A 12 12.48 -10.60 10.03
N LYS A 13 12.36 -9.84 11.11
CA LYS A 13 11.88 -10.38 12.39
C LYS A 13 10.35 -10.56 12.38
N PRO A 14 9.82 -11.72 12.81
CA PRO A 14 8.39 -12.00 12.84
C PRO A 14 7.56 -11.01 13.67
N GLU A 15 8.15 -10.43 14.71
CA GLU A 15 7.53 -9.42 15.59
C GLU A 15 7.17 -8.10 14.88
N THR A 16 7.72 -7.86 13.69
CA THR A 16 7.39 -6.67 12.88
C THR A 16 6.13 -6.87 12.03
N ARG A 17 5.58 -8.09 11.97
CA ARG A 17 4.37 -8.38 11.20
C ARG A 17 3.17 -7.65 11.80
N THR A 18 2.45 -6.94 10.95
CA THR A 18 1.18 -6.33 11.30
C THR A 18 0.22 -6.44 10.12
N TYR A 19 -1.05 -6.16 10.36
CA TYR A 19 -2.08 -6.14 9.34
C TYR A 19 -2.99 -4.93 9.49
N SER A 20 -3.70 -4.59 8.42
CA SER A 20 -4.73 -3.56 8.41
C SER A 20 -5.82 -3.96 7.44
N ASP A 21 -7.06 -3.63 7.73
CA ASP A 21 -8.20 -3.95 6.89
C ASP A 21 -8.84 -2.70 6.30
N TYR A 22 -9.44 -2.87 5.12
CA TYR A 22 -9.98 -1.80 4.29
C TYR A 22 -11.28 -2.24 3.62
N GLU A 23 -12.19 -1.30 3.37
CA GLU A 23 -13.47 -1.56 2.72
C GLU A 23 -13.34 -1.83 1.21
N SER A 24 -12.26 -1.34 0.59
CA SER A 24 -11.97 -1.54 -0.81
C SER A 24 -10.48 -1.71 -1.11
N VAL A 25 -10.19 -2.21 -2.31
CA VAL A 25 -8.81 -2.31 -2.83
C VAL A 25 -8.16 -0.93 -2.93
N ASN A 26 -8.91 0.09 -3.34
CA ASN A 26 -8.38 1.45 -3.49
C ASN A 26 -7.96 2.03 -2.14
N ASP A 27 -8.81 1.88 -1.11
CA ASP A 27 -8.49 2.33 0.25
C ASP A 27 -7.25 1.61 0.80
N CYS A 28 -7.09 0.33 0.48
CA CYS A 28 -5.90 -0.44 0.81
C CYS A 28 -4.65 0.12 0.13
N MET A 29 -4.72 0.47 -1.16
CA MET A 29 -3.59 1.07 -1.88
C MET A 29 -3.25 2.46 -1.33
N GLU A 30 -4.25 3.27 -0.98
CA GLU A 30 -4.03 4.55 -0.27
C GLU A 30 -3.38 4.33 1.10
N GLY A 31 -3.74 3.25 1.79
CA GLY A 31 -3.09 2.82 3.02
C GLY A 31 -1.58 2.58 2.85
N VAL A 32 -1.17 1.91 1.77
CA VAL A 32 0.26 1.70 1.45
C VAL A 32 0.98 3.03 1.21
N CYS A 33 0.36 3.96 0.47
CA CYS A 33 0.92 5.30 0.28
C CYS A 33 1.08 6.04 1.62
N LYS A 34 0.07 5.99 2.50
CA LYS A 34 0.12 6.62 3.83
C LYS A 34 1.22 6.05 4.71
N ILE A 35 1.44 4.74 4.69
CA ILE A 35 2.54 4.10 5.43
C ILE A 35 3.90 4.68 4.99
N TYR A 36 4.10 4.85 3.68
CA TYR A 36 5.32 5.46 3.17
C TYR A 36 5.43 6.95 3.51
N GLU A 37 4.33 7.70 3.41
CA GLU A 37 4.30 9.11 3.81
C GLU A 37 4.62 9.32 5.29
N GLU A 38 4.12 8.45 6.17
CA GLU A 38 4.48 8.45 7.59
C GLU A 38 5.95 8.14 7.81
N HIS A 39 6.52 7.21 7.03
CA HIS A 39 7.96 6.95 7.04
C HIS A 39 8.76 8.20 6.63
N LEU A 40 8.36 8.88 5.55
CA LEU A 40 9.00 10.12 5.10
C LEU A 40 8.86 11.27 6.10
N LYS A 41 7.70 11.40 6.77
CA LYS A 41 7.49 12.41 7.84
C LYS A 41 8.42 12.18 9.03
N LYS A 42 8.64 10.91 9.42
CA LYS A 42 9.59 10.56 10.50
C LYS A 42 11.02 10.93 10.13
N LEU A 43 11.41 10.74 8.87
CA LEU A 43 12.73 11.13 8.37
C LEU A 43 12.89 12.65 8.22
N ASN A 44 11.80 13.36 7.90
CA ASN A 44 11.80 14.80 7.63
C ASN A 44 10.81 15.56 8.54
N PRO A 45 11.03 15.58 9.87
CA PRO A 45 10.05 16.10 10.83
C PRO A 45 9.78 17.62 10.70
N LYS A 46 10.67 18.35 10.00
CA LYS A 46 10.53 19.78 9.73
C LYS A 46 9.75 20.09 8.44
N SER A 47 9.50 19.08 7.60
CA SER A 47 8.82 19.29 6.33
C SER A 47 7.32 19.38 6.54
N VAL A 48 6.72 20.51 6.17
CA VAL A 48 5.28 20.75 6.28
C VAL A 48 4.49 19.94 5.24
N SER A 49 5.10 19.70 4.08
CA SER A 49 4.53 18.91 2.99
C SER A 49 5.53 17.84 2.57
N ILE A 50 5.02 16.67 2.20
CA ILE A 50 5.82 15.54 1.70
C ILE A 50 5.50 15.39 0.22
N THR A 51 6.55 15.38 -0.60
CA THR A 51 6.46 15.10 -2.03
C THR A 51 7.46 14.00 -2.34
N TYR A 52 7.06 13.04 -3.18
CA TYR A 52 7.89 11.91 -3.57
C TYR A 52 7.49 11.45 -4.96
N ASP A 53 8.44 10.84 -5.66
CA ASP A 53 8.18 10.15 -6.91
C ASP A 53 7.68 8.72 -6.65
N ILE A 54 6.88 8.20 -7.58
CA ILE A 54 6.34 6.84 -7.51
C ILE A 54 7.45 5.78 -7.46
N THR A 55 8.60 6.05 -8.10
CA THR A 55 9.77 5.16 -8.07
C THR A 55 10.27 4.98 -6.64
N GLN A 56 10.30 6.06 -5.83
CA GLN A 56 10.74 6.00 -4.43
C GLN A 56 9.76 5.20 -3.55
N LEU A 57 8.46 5.31 -3.82
CA LEU A 57 7.45 4.47 -3.15
C LEU A 57 7.64 2.99 -3.50
N PHE A 58 7.92 2.67 -4.76
CA PHE A 58 8.15 1.29 -5.18
C PHE A 58 9.43 0.70 -4.60
N GLU A 59 10.51 1.48 -4.54
CA GLU A 59 11.73 1.10 -3.83
C GLU A 59 11.41 0.81 -2.36
N PHE A 60 10.66 1.68 -1.66
CA PHE A 60 10.26 1.40 -0.28
C PHE A 60 9.51 0.06 -0.14
N VAL A 61 8.55 -0.23 -1.03
CA VAL A 61 7.82 -1.50 -1.05
C VAL A 61 8.76 -2.70 -1.25
N ASP A 62 9.77 -2.56 -2.11
CA ASP A 62 10.77 -3.59 -2.35
C ASP A 62 11.66 -3.86 -1.15
N HIS A 63 11.99 -2.82 -0.37
CA HIS A 63 12.79 -2.97 0.85
C HIS A 63 12.06 -3.64 2.02
N LEU A 64 10.73 -3.71 2.01
CA LEU A 64 9.98 -4.44 3.03
C LEU A 64 10.36 -5.93 2.99
N ALA A 65 10.39 -6.62 4.13
CA ALA A 65 10.63 -8.07 4.13
C ALA A 65 9.48 -8.82 3.45
N ASP A 66 8.24 -8.43 3.73
CA ASP A 66 7.06 -8.94 3.04
C ASP A 66 5.95 -7.89 2.96
N LEU A 67 5.16 -7.96 1.89
CA LEU A 67 3.96 -7.16 1.69
C LEU A 67 3.03 -7.92 0.74
N SER A 68 1.83 -8.22 1.23
CA SER A 68 0.80 -8.91 0.47
C SER A 68 -0.57 -8.38 0.86
N CYS A 69 -1.57 -8.58 0.01
CA CYS A 69 -2.95 -8.29 0.39
C CYS A 69 -3.89 -9.43 0.02
N LEU A 70 -4.98 -9.53 0.77
CA LEU A 70 -6.05 -10.50 0.59
C LEU A 70 -7.29 -9.73 0.16
N VAL A 71 -7.80 -9.99 -1.04
CA VAL A 71 -9.00 -9.31 -1.57
C VAL A 71 -10.18 -10.26 -1.54
N TYR A 72 -11.29 -9.81 -0.93
CA TYR A 72 -12.51 -10.59 -0.84
C TYR A 72 -13.20 -10.74 -2.20
N GLN A 73 -13.44 -11.99 -2.59
CA GLN A 73 -14.14 -12.39 -3.80
C GLN A 73 -15.56 -12.84 -3.46
N LYS A 74 -16.55 -12.01 -3.82
CA LYS A 74 -17.97 -12.26 -3.50
C LYS A 74 -18.53 -13.51 -4.18
N SER A 75 -18.02 -13.88 -5.36
CA SER A 75 -18.49 -15.03 -6.14
C SER A 75 -18.19 -16.37 -5.47
N THR A 76 -17.03 -16.46 -4.81
CA THR A 76 -16.55 -17.69 -4.17
C THR A 76 -16.58 -17.61 -2.65
N MET A 77 -16.88 -16.44 -2.07
CA MET A 77 -16.82 -16.15 -0.64
C MET A 77 -15.43 -16.43 -0.03
N THR A 78 -14.37 -16.20 -0.81
CA THR A 78 -12.98 -16.44 -0.41
C THR A 78 -12.14 -15.17 -0.51
N TYR A 79 -10.95 -15.20 0.11
CA TYR A 79 -9.93 -14.18 -0.10
C TYR A 79 -8.90 -14.68 -1.13
N ALA A 80 -8.65 -13.88 -2.16
CA ALA A 80 -7.56 -14.12 -3.09
C ALA A 80 -6.30 -13.37 -2.64
N PRO A 81 -5.16 -14.06 -2.53
CA PRO A 81 -3.90 -13.43 -2.17
C PRO A 81 -3.24 -12.76 -3.37
N TYR A 82 -2.63 -11.60 -3.12
CA TYR A 82 -1.86 -10.82 -4.08
C TYR A 82 -0.55 -10.36 -3.47
N ASN A 83 0.50 -10.32 -4.30
CA ASN A 83 1.86 -10.01 -3.89
C ASN A 83 2.20 -8.51 -4.08
N LYS A 84 3.45 -8.16 -3.77
CA LYS A 84 4.00 -6.81 -3.95
C LYS A 84 3.82 -6.25 -5.35
N ASP A 85 4.10 -7.04 -6.38
CA ASP A 85 4.05 -6.57 -7.76
C ASP A 85 2.63 -6.14 -8.15
N TRP A 86 1.64 -6.94 -7.76
CA TRP A 86 0.23 -6.60 -7.96
C TRP A 86 -0.15 -5.31 -7.19
N ILE A 87 0.32 -5.16 -5.95
CA ILE A 87 0.08 -3.94 -5.16
C ILE A 87 0.68 -2.71 -5.86
N LYS A 88 1.93 -2.78 -6.34
CA LYS A 88 2.57 -1.69 -7.08
C LYS A 88 1.78 -1.32 -8.34
N GLU A 89 1.30 -2.31 -9.09
CA GLU A 89 0.46 -2.07 -10.27
C GLU A 89 -0.83 -1.34 -9.91
N LYS A 90 -1.52 -1.75 -8.83
CA LYS A 90 -2.75 -1.08 -8.38
C LYS A 90 -2.50 0.33 -7.87
N ILE A 91 -1.39 0.57 -7.18
CA ILE A 91 -0.96 1.92 -6.78
C ILE A 91 -0.70 2.78 -8.01
N TYR A 92 -0.01 2.26 -9.03
CA TYR A 92 0.24 2.98 -10.27
C TYR A 92 -1.06 3.45 -10.94
N VAL A 93 -2.03 2.55 -11.06
CA VAL A 93 -3.35 2.86 -11.64
C VAL A 93 -4.08 3.89 -10.78
N LEU A 94 -4.07 3.74 -9.44
CA LEU A 94 -4.72 4.67 -8.52
C LEU A 94 -4.17 6.09 -8.68
N LEU A 95 -2.85 6.27 -8.61
CA LEU A 95 -2.21 7.57 -8.69
C LEU A 95 -2.38 8.23 -10.06
N ARG A 96 -2.34 7.44 -11.15
CA ARG A 96 -2.62 7.93 -12.50
C ARG A 96 -4.07 8.43 -12.65
N CYS A 97 -5.04 7.71 -12.09
CA CYS A 97 -6.43 8.13 -12.09
C CYS A 97 -6.64 9.43 -11.30
N GLN A 98 -6.01 9.56 -10.13
CA GLN A 98 -6.08 10.78 -9.31
C GLN A 98 -5.45 11.99 -10.01
N ALA A 99 -4.34 11.80 -10.73
CA ALA A 99 -3.72 12.87 -11.51
C ALA A 99 -4.63 13.37 -12.64
N ASN A 100 -5.32 12.45 -13.33
CA ASN A 100 -6.24 12.79 -14.42
C ASN A 100 -7.53 13.47 -13.95
N GLN A 101 -8.00 13.19 -12.73
CA GLN A 101 -9.20 13.81 -12.16
C GLN A 101 -9.00 15.26 -11.68
N ARG A 102 -7.74 15.71 -11.56
CA ARG A 102 -7.39 17.08 -11.15
C ARG A 102 -7.19 18.03 -12.34
N GLN A 103 -7.42 17.56 -13.58
CA GLN A 103 -7.47 18.37 -14.80
C GLN A 103 -8.93 18.70 -15.15
#